data_AF-A0A0D0Q4N7-F1
#
_entry.id   AF-A0A0D0Q4N7-F1
#
_cell.length_a   1.000
_cell.length_b   1.000
_cell.length_c   1.000
_cell.angle_alpha   90.00
_cell.angle_beta   90.00
_cell.angle_gamma   90.00
#
_symmetry.space_group_name_H-M   'P 1'
#
loop_
_entity.id
_entity.type
_entity.pdbx_description
1 polymer ?
#
loop_
_entity_poly.entity_id
_entity_poly.type
_entity_poly.pdbx_seq_one_letter_code
_entity_poly.pdbx_strand_id
1 'polypeptide(L)'
;MSSPRKPVQICADPGCSQPTAYRTRARDAWCDDHITALLRADGLEPLEPFEKPKAWRLTRCLACGCEAHYRFEYTLDRNRAGETACRACYWRGWARESRQNQGPYADLTPVPVEQARAHAEEHGYDHLAALAEPSLADDPHHVRCRDCGRLSAERLGDIAFGCQCRTNPNRARQTSNAPGKKQRDLLKDSGLPVLAWWDHEANDTAQWETVTLTALREVAWRCPDCDLRFTARVSHMLHSLQCPACEPKHRAERDAELARLAVTPVADVPALLDAWADEADPRSVFVAGDLTLRRFRCPQGHHPRVSPLRYLHSGCPSCRSRRTTEARQQIEAVGAAPYRLSPEIAGQWHPSLNGRTSLARISPRSRRTVWWQDPNCGHEWQETPEQRDKGQRLRCPVCRTILDSLAFHFPDLAAEWSPANPLSAWQVRPTAQTAFVPVWTCSDGHTWHAPLASRANGSGCPECQEHGKSQVELAHHAAAQRIFGDAASGRTVRHDAFARRNTWSVDITVPLPDGRTLAIEYDGSYWHADKAALDTEKSLDLLAAGHLVARLREHPLPPLPVTHPDYTEFTVHSTAPHPDEVIERVKNWATADRS
;
A
#
# COMPACT_ATOMS: atom_id res chain seq x y z
N MET A 1 -37.02 -4.70 7.99
CA MET A 1 -36.49 -4.27 9.31
C MET A 1 -35.46 -3.16 9.08
N SER A 2 -35.88 -1.91 9.21
CA SER A 2 -35.01 -0.75 9.07
C SER A 2 -33.86 -0.81 10.08
N SER A 3 -32.62 -0.65 9.61
CA SER A 3 -31.49 -0.38 10.50
C SER A 3 -31.79 0.92 11.26
N PRO A 4 -31.72 0.92 12.61
CA PRO A 4 -31.95 2.13 13.38
C PRO A 4 -30.92 3.21 12.98
N ARG A 5 -31.38 4.46 12.79
CA ARG A 5 -30.51 5.62 12.58
C ARG A 5 -29.49 5.64 13.71
N LYS A 6 -28.21 5.48 13.39
CA LYS A 6 -27.13 5.44 14.39
C LYS A 6 -27.07 6.79 15.11
N PRO A 7 -27.01 6.81 16.46
CA PRO A 7 -27.01 8.05 17.24
C PRO A 7 -25.86 8.98 16.82
N VAL A 8 -26.10 10.29 16.86
CA VAL A 8 -25.08 11.32 16.60
C VAL A 8 -24.04 11.26 17.71
N GLN A 9 -22.76 11.13 17.35
CA GLN A 9 -21.66 11.17 18.32
C GLN A 9 -21.41 12.65 18.66
N ILE A 10 -21.30 12.96 19.95
CA ILE A 10 -21.06 14.32 20.47
C ILE A 10 -19.56 14.51 20.70
N CYS A 11 -19.11 15.76 20.55
CA CYS A 11 -17.74 16.17 20.81
C CYS A 11 -17.24 15.69 22.19
N ALA A 12 -16.00 15.20 22.23
CA ALA A 12 -15.36 14.72 23.45
C ALA A 12 -14.89 15.83 24.40
N ASP A 13 -14.95 17.10 23.96
CA ASP A 13 -14.58 18.24 24.81
C ASP A 13 -15.65 18.48 25.91
N PRO A 14 -15.25 18.61 27.19
CA PRO A 14 -16.20 18.80 28.29
C PRO A 14 -17.06 20.06 28.12
N GLY A 15 -18.38 19.88 28.05
CA GLY A 15 -19.33 20.98 27.89
C GLY A 15 -19.65 21.33 26.43
N CYS A 16 -19.03 20.66 25.46
CA CYS A 16 -19.40 20.82 24.06
C CYS A 16 -20.54 19.89 23.66
N SER A 17 -21.64 20.44 23.16
CA SER A 17 -22.78 19.69 22.63
C SER A 17 -22.80 19.56 21.10
N GLN A 18 -21.74 20.01 20.42
CA GLN A 18 -21.67 20.00 18.96
C GLN A 18 -21.48 18.57 18.42
N PRO A 19 -22.02 18.25 17.23
CA PRO A 19 -21.77 16.98 16.57
C PRO A 19 -20.29 16.86 16.19
N THR A 20 -19.73 15.66 16.27
CA THR A 20 -18.34 15.40 15.89
C THR A 20 -18.14 15.52 14.39
N ALA A 21 -17.00 16.10 13.96
CA ALA A 21 -16.62 16.20 12.55
C ALA A 21 -16.26 14.82 11.94
N TYR A 22 -15.98 13.82 12.77
CA TYR A 22 -15.74 12.44 12.36
C TYR A 22 -16.19 11.46 13.44
N ARG A 23 -16.39 10.19 13.09
CA ARG A 23 -16.83 9.16 14.03
C ARG A 23 -15.74 8.15 14.32
N THR A 24 -15.72 7.65 15.56
CA THR A 24 -14.91 6.47 15.91
C THR A 24 -15.70 5.53 16.82
N ARG A 25 -15.26 4.26 16.90
CA ARG A 25 -15.91 3.25 17.76
C ARG A 25 -15.37 3.22 19.20
N ALA A 26 -14.13 3.66 19.41
CA ALA A 26 -13.40 3.43 20.67
C ALA A 26 -12.49 4.59 21.08
N ARG A 27 -12.39 5.63 20.27
CA ARG A 27 -11.55 6.81 20.51
C ARG A 27 -12.42 8.06 20.58
N ASP A 28 -11.90 9.07 21.24
CA ASP A 28 -12.49 10.40 21.24
C ASP A 28 -12.63 10.96 19.83
N ALA A 29 -13.68 11.75 19.65
CA ALA A 29 -13.99 12.45 18.43
C ALA A 29 -14.40 13.88 18.79
N TRP A 30 -13.98 14.84 17.97
CA TRP A 30 -14.14 16.26 18.25
C TRP A 30 -14.97 16.93 17.15
N CYS A 31 -15.64 18.04 17.48
CA CYS A 31 -16.19 18.95 16.47
C CYS A 31 -15.07 19.75 15.81
N ASP A 32 -15.37 20.42 14.68
CA ASP A 32 -14.36 21.15 13.90
C ASP A 32 -13.67 22.26 14.70
N ASP A 33 -14.43 22.99 15.53
CA ASP A 33 -13.90 24.03 16.42
C ASP A 33 -12.85 23.48 17.39
N HIS A 34 -13.15 22.35 18.04
CA HIS A 34 -12.23 21.72 18.97
C HIS A 34 -11.04 21.06 18.28
N ILE A 35 -11.19 20.54 17.06
CA ILE A 35 -10.06 20.08 16.25
C ILE A 35 -9.09 21.25 16.00
N THR A 36 -9.62 22.41 15.63
CA THR A 36 -8.82 23.62 15.39
C THR A 36 -8.19 24.15 16.67
N ALA A 37 -8.91 24.14 17.79
CA ALA A 37 -8.38 24.54 19.10
C ALA A 37 -7.24 23.63 19.56
N LEU A 38 -7.38 22.30 19.40
CA LEU A 38 -6.33 21.33 19.72
C LEU A 38 -5.07 21.54 18.88
N LEU A 39 -5.21 21.78 17.58
CA LEU A 39 -4.06 22.10 16.71
C LEU A 39 -3.35 23.37 17.16
N ARG A 40 -4.10 24.42 17.50
CA ARG A 40 -3.52 25.68 17.99
C ARG A 40 -2.81 25.51 19.33
N ALA A 41 -3.36 24.69 20.22
CA ALA A 41 -2.70 24.32 21.48
C ALA A 41 -1.36 23.61 21.24
N ASP A 42 -1.24 22.83 20.16
CA ASP A 42 0.02 22.21 19.71
C ASP A 42 0.96 23.16 18.94
N GLY A 43 0.63 24.44 18.86
CA GLY A 43 1.43 25.44 18.15
C GLY A 43 1.30 25.35 16.62
N LEU A 44 0.19 24.80 16.11
CA LEU A 44 -0.11 24.69 14.69
C LEU A 44 -1.40 25.43 14.32
N GLU A 45 -1.32 26.34 13.38
CA GLU A 45 -2.48 26.98 12.75
C GLU A 45 -2.90 26.20 11.50
N PRO A 46 -4.14 25.70 11.39
CA PRO A 46 -4.59 25.07 10.15
C PRO A 46 -4.81 26.11 9.04
N LEU A 47 -4.34 25.80 7.83
CA LEU A 47 -4.52 26.65 6.62
C LEU A 47 -5.57 26.07 5.65
N GLU A 48 -6.00 24.83 5.87
CA GLU A 48 -7.03 24.13 5.08
C GLU A 48 -8.19 23.67 5.97
N PRO A 49 -9.40 23.39 5.43
CA PRO A 49 -10.49 22.76 6.17
C PRO A 49 -10.14 21.34 6.67
N PHE A 50 -10.85 20.87 7.70
CA PHE A 50 -10.73 19.48 8.14
C PHE A 50 -11.61 18.54 7.30
N GLU A 51 -11.02 17.46 6.78
CA GLU A 51 -11.78 16.41 6.08
C GLU A 51 -12.01 15.16 6.96
N LYS A 52 -10.91 14.57 7.45
CA LYS A 52 -10.91 13.32 8.21
C LYS A 52 -9.58 13.17 8.97
N PRO A 53 -9.52 12.39 10.07
CA PRO A 53 -8.33 12.32 10.93
C PRO A 53 -7.03 11.90 10.24
N LYS A 54 -7.13 11.12 9.17
CA LYS A 54 -6.00 10.58 8.40
C LYS A 54 -5.67 11.38 7.14
N ALA A 55 -6.47 12.38 6.79
CA ALA A 55 -6.13 13.29 5.71
C ALA A 55 -4.94 14.15 6.11
N TRP A 56 -4.10 14.46 5.13
CA TRP A 56 -3.05 15.45 5.28
C TRP A 56 -3.70 16.83 5.20
N ARG A 57 -3.48 17.67 6.21
CA ARG A 57 -4.01 19.03 6.29
C ARG A 57 -2.84 19.99 6.36
N LEU A 58 -2.81 21.00 5.50
CA LEU A 58 -1.80 22.05 5.56
C LEU A 58 -1.97 22.87 6.84
N THR A 59 -0.85 23.11 7.50
CA THR A 59 -0.76 23.91 8.72
C THR A 59 0.46 24.82 8.67
N ARG A 60 0.43 25.89 9.46
CA ARG A 60 1.57 26.77 9.73
C ARG A 60 1.98 26.62 11.19
N CYS A 61 3.26 26.42 11.45
CA CYS A 61 3.76 26.43 12.83
C CYS A 61 3.80 27.85 13.39
N LEU A 62 3.16 28.06 14.54
CA LEU A 62 3.13 29.35 15.23
C LEU A 62 4.51 29.77 15.80
N ALA A 63 5.41 28.81 16.03
CA ALA A 63 6.74 29.10 16.58
C ALA A 63 7.80 29.40 15.50
N CYS A 64 7.78 28.68 14.37
CA CYS A 64 8.82 28.82 13.34
C CYS A 64 8.32 29.29 11.98
N GLY A 65 7.01 29.48 11.79
CA GLY A 65 6.40 29.87 10.53
C GLY A 65 6.40 28.79 9.43
N CYS A 66 7.07 27.65 9.64
CA CYS A 66 7.13 26.59 8.63
C CYS A 66 5.74 26.03 8.35
N GLU A 67 5.35 26.09 7.08
CA GLU A 67 4.14 25.47 6.57
C GLU A 67 4.40 24.01 6.22
N ALA A 68 3.60 23.09 6.74
CA ALA A 68 3.74 21.67 6.47
C ALA A 68 2.41 20.95 6.66
N HIS A 69 2.24 19.85 5.94
CA HIS A 69 1.06 19.02 6.09
C HIS A 69 1.24 18.04 7.25
N TYR A 70 0.27 18.01 8.15
CA TYR A 70 0.18 17.00 9.21
C TYR A 70 -1.16 16.29 9.17
N ARG A 71 -1.19 15.06 9.67
CA ARG A 71 -2.44 14.35 9.94
C ARG A 71 -2.89 14.69 11.35
N PHE A 72 -4.19 14.85 11.57
CA PHE A 72 -4.72 15.15 12.89
C PHE A 72 -4.41 14.04 13.91
N GLU A 73 -4.42 12.76 13.52
CA GLU A 73 -3.98 11.67 14.40
C GLU A 73 -2.52 11.84 14.85
N TYR A 74 -1.64 12.33 13.97
CA TYR A 74 -0.23 12.55 14.30
C TYR A 74 -0.06 13.68 15.33
N THR A 75 -0.82 14.77 15.20
CA THR A 75 -0.72 15.89 16.15
C THR A 75 -1.23 15.48 17.52
N LEU A 76 -2.35 14.76 17.59
CA LEU A 76 -2.87 14.19 18.85
C LEU A 76 -1.87 13.25 19.54
N ASP A 77 -1.19 12.39 18.78
CA ASP A 77 -0.20 11.47 19.33
C ASP A 77 1.01 12.24 19.90
N ARG A 78 1.44 13.33 19.26
CA ARG A 78 2.55 14.18 19.74
C ARG A 78 2.17 14.98 20.98
N ASN A 79 0.96 15.56 21.00
CA ASN A 79 0.41 16.24 22.17
C ASN A 79 0.43 15.31 23.39
N ARG A 80 -0.08 14.08 23.24
CA ARG A 80 -0.08 13.06 24.32
C ARG A 80 1.32 12.69 24.81
N ALA A 81 2.31 12.73 23.93
CA ALA A 81 3.71 12.48 24.27
C ALA A 81 4.42 13.71 24.88
N GLY A 82 3.77 14.88 24.91
CA GLY A 82 4.39 16.15 25.32
C GLY A 82 5.44 16.66 24.34
N GLU A 83 5.38 16.22 23.08
CA GLU A 83 6.35 16.55 22.04
C GLU A 83 5.83 17.63 21.08
N THR A 84 6.73 18.41 20.47
CA THR A 84 6.36 19.39 19.45
C THR A 84 5.81 18.71 18.20
N ALA A 85 4.59 19.03 17.80
CA ALA A 85 3.99 18.48 16.57
C ALA A 85 4.74 18.93 15.30
N CYS A 86 5.21 20.19 15.27
CA CYS A 86 5.98 20.72 14.14
C CYS A 86 7.31 19.98 13.95
N ARG A 87 7.47 19.34 12.80
CA ARG A 87 8.67 18.56 12.45
C ARG A 87 9.91 19.43 12.23
N ALA A 88 9.75 20.66 11.75
CA ALA A 88 10.86 21.60 11.65
C ALA A 88 11.44 21.92 13.04
N CYS A 89 10.58 22.29 14.00
CA CYS A 89 10.99 22.55 15.38
C CYS A 89 11.60 21.32 16.04
N TYR A 90 10.94 20.17 15.89
CA TYR A 90 11.43 18.90 16.42
C TYR A 90 12.84 18.58 15.91
N TRP A 91 13.04 18.63 14.59
CA TRP A 91 14.33 18.27 13.99
C TRP A 91 15.44 19.25 14.34
N ARG A 92 15.15 20.56 14.40
CA ARG A 92 16.12 21.55 14.89
C ARG A 92 16.54 21.27 16.34
N GLY A 93 15.57 20.93 17.20
CA GLY A 93 15.83 20.57 18.60
C GLY A 93 16.70 19.33 18.71
N TRP A 94 16.31 18.27 18.00
CA TRP A 94 17.04 17.00 17.96
C TRP A 94 18.46 17.18 17.40
N ALA A 95 18.63 17.92 16.31
CA ALA A 95 19.93 18.12 15.68
C ALA A 95 20.88 18.90 16.61
N ARG A 96 20.36 19.90 17.35
CA ARG A 96 21.13 20.61 18.39
C ARG A 96 21.57 19.68 19.52
N GLU A 97 20.67 18.85 20.04
CA GLU A 97 20.97 17.89 21.11
C GLU A 97 21.96 16.82 20.65
N SER A 98 21.78 16.28 19.44
CA SER A 98 22.69 15.32 18.83
C SER A 98 24.11 15.88 18.73
N ARG A 99 24.27 17.12 18.27
CA ARG A 99 25.57 17.80 18.21
C ARG A 99 26.18 18.02 19.60
N GLN A 100 25.37 18.41 20.58
CA GLN A 100 25.84 18.55 21.97
C GLN A 100 26.37 17.22 22.52
N ASN A 101 25.67 16.12 22.25
CA ASN A 101 26.09 14.79 22.68
C ASN A 101 27.35 14.27 21.97
N GLN A 102 27.55 14.65 20.71
CA GLN A 102 28.78 14.32 19.95
C GLN A 102 30.00 15.13 20.41
N GLY A 103 29.78 16.29 21.03
CA GLY A 103 30.83 17.14 21.58
C GLY A 103 31.88 17.52 20.51
N PRO A 104 33.18 17.24 20.74
CA PRO A 104 34.24 17.62 19.80
C PRO A 104 34.21 16.85 18.48
N TYR A 105 33.45 15.76 18.38
CA TYR A 105 33.33 14.94 17.16
C TYR A 105 32.16 15.35 16.26
N ALA A 106 31.40 16.38 16.65
CA ALA A 106 30.28 16.86 15.85
C ALA A 106 30.77 17.41 14.51
N ASP A 107 30.19 16.93 13.40
CA ASP A 107 30.43 17.53 12.09
C ASP A 107 29.64 18.84 11.98
N LEU A 108 30.38 19.95 11.91
CA LEU A 108 29.85 21.30 11.79
C LEU A 108 30.04 21.86 10.39
N THR A 109 30.35 21.01 9.41
CA THR A 109 30.48 21.40 8.01
C THR A 109 29.13 21.82 7.46
N PRO A 110 28.96 23.08 7.00
CA PRO A 110 27.70 23.51 6.40
C PRO A 110 27.42 22.77 5.09
N VAL A 111 26.18 22.37 4.89
CA VAL A 111 25.70 21.85 3.63
C VAL A 111 25.26 23.01 2.73
N PRO A 112 25.89 23.20 1.56
CA PRO A 112 25.45 24.20 0.60
C PRO A 112 24.00 23.97 0.16
N VAL A 113 23.21 25.04 0.06
CA VAL A 113 21.80 24.97 -0.38
C VAL A 113 21.68 24.30 -1.75
N GLU A 114 22.65 24.54 -2.63
CA GLU A 114 22.72 23.92 -3.96
C GLU A 114 22.83 22.40 -3.89
N GLN A 115 23.63 21.87 -2.96
CA GLN A 115 23.77 20.43 -2.75
C GLN A 115 22.48 19.84 -2.17
N ALA A 116 21.89 20.51 -1.18
CA ALA A 116 20.61 20.09 -0.60
C ALA A 116 19.47 20.10 -1.64
N ARG A 117 19.45 21.10 -2.53
CA ARG A 117 18.50 21.19 -3.64
C ARG A 117 18.68 20.04 -4.62
N ALA A 118 19.89 19.83 -5.13
CA ALA A 118 20.17 18.72 -6.05
C ALA A 118 19.74 17.36 -5.46
N HIS A 119 20.06 17.11 -4.18
CA HIS A 119 19.66 15.90 -3.47
C HIS A 119 18.14 15.76 -3.34
N ALA A 120 17.43 16.83 -3.02
CA ALA A 120 15.96 16.80 -2.94
C ALA A 120 15.30 16.53 -4.29
N GLU A 121 15.79 17.16 -5.36
CA GLU A 121 15.26 17.00 -6.70
C GLU A 121 15.49 15.60 -7.27
N GLU A 122 16.67 15.02 -7.02
CA GLU A 122 16.98 13.62 -7.35
C GLU A 122 15.97 12.65 -6.70
N HIS A 123 15.52 12.96 -5.48
CA HIS A 123 14.60 12.12 -4.72
C HIS A 123 13.12 12.51 -4.87
N GLY A 124 12.80 13.34 -5.87
CA GLY A 124 11.41 13.66 -6.25
C GLY A 124 10.74 14.75 -5.43
N TYR A 125 11.52 15.68 -4.88
CA TYR A 125 11.04 16.86 -4.17
C TYR A 125 11.50 18.16 -4.83
N ASP A 126 10.70 19.20 -4.70
CA ASP A 126 11.21 20.57 -4.83
C ASP A 126 11.79 20.99 -3.47
N HIS A 127 13.03 21.48 -3.48
CA HIS A 127 13.62 22.13 -2.30
C HIS A 127 13.13 23.56 -2.21
N LEU A 128 12.50 23.91 -1.09
CA LEU A 128 11.92 25.24 -0.88
C LEU A 128 12.83 26.14 -0.06
N ALA A 129 13.39 25.62 1.03
CA ALA A 129 14.30 26.36 1.90
C ALA A 129 15.11 25.43 2.81
N ALA A 130 16.31 25.85 3.20
CA ALA A 130 16.93 25.33 4.41
C ALA A 130 16.19 25.88 5.63
N LEU A 131 15.94 25.04 6.64
CA LEU A 131 15.30 25.47 7.86
C LEU A 131 16.34 25.73 8.96
N ALA A 132 17.62 25.89 8.66
CA ALA A 132 18.63 26.35 9.61
C ALA A 132 19.67 27.20 8.88
N GLU A 133 20.29 28.13 9.61
CA GLU A 133 21.36 28.98 9.09
C GLU A 133 22.51 29.10 10.11
N PRO A 134 23.72 28.63 9.77
CA PRO A 134 24.04 27.77 8.61
C PRO A 134 23.30 26.42 8.70
N SER A 135 23.00 25.82 7.55
CA SER A 135 22.39 24.48 7.50
C SER A 135 23.49 23.41 7.63
N LEU A 136 23.38 22.53 8.62
CA LEU A 136 24.28 21.39 8.81
C LEU A 136 23.61 20.08 8.33
N ALA A 137 24.38 18.98 8.27
CA ALA A 137 23.94 17.70 7.70
C ALA A 137 22.64 17.13 8.30
N ASP A 138 22.43 17.32 9.61
CA ASP A 138 21.26 16.82 10.35
C ASP A 138 20.11 17.83 10.47
N ASP A 139 20.29 19.04 9.94
CA ASP A 139 19.24 20.06 10.03
C ASP A 139 18.13 19.80 8.98
N PRO A 140 16.86 20.18 9.29
CA PRO A 140 15.76 19.94 8.38
C PRO A 140 15.75 20.92 7.21
N HIS A 141 15.16 20.50 6.10
CA HIS A 141 14.86 21.30 4.92
C HIS A 141 13.36 21.28 4.65
N HIS A 142 12.84 22.40 4.16
CA HIS A 142 11.47 22.51 3.70
C HIS A 142 11.38 22.03 2.27
N VAL A 143 10.54 21.03 2.02
CA VAL A 143 10.42 20.38 0.72
C VAL A 143 8.97 20.15 0.32
N ARG A 144 8.71 20.14 -0.99
CA ARG A 144 7.42 19.79 -1.59
C ARG A 144 7.56 18.52 -2.42
N CYS A 145 6.78 17.49 -2.13
CA CYS A 145 6.77 16.29 -2.97
C CYS A 145 6.20 16.60 -4.36
N ARG A 146 6.94 16.26 -5.44
CA ARG A 146 6.53 16.52 -6.83
C ARG A 146 5.29 15.73 -7.29
N ASP A 147 4.84 14.74 -6.51
CA ASP A 147 3.73 13.84 -6.91
C ASP A 147 2.44 14.08 -6.19
N CYS A 148 2.51 14.28 -4.88
CA CYS A 148 1.33 14.51 -4.06
C CYS A 148 1.21 15.97 -3.62
N GLY A 149 2.17 16.84 -3.96
CA GLY A 149 2.18 18.24 -3.55
C GLY A 149 2.43 18.48 -2.06
N ARG A 150 2.60 17.42 -1.26
CA ARG A 150 2.73 17.54 0.20
C ARG A 150 3.96 18.34 0.58
N LEU A 151 3.75 19.39 1.37
CA LEU A 151 4.78 20.16 2.07
C LEU A 151 5.21 19.44 3.36
N SER A 152 6.51 19.32 3.58
CA SER A 152 7.09 18.68 4.77
C SER A 152 8.44 19.27 5.15
N ALA A 153 8.79 19.18 6.43
CA ALA A 153 10.14 19.46 6.93
C ALA A 153 10.89 18.13 7.18
N GLU A 154 11.93 17.87 6.39
CA GLU A 154 12.65 16.59 6.36
C GLU A 154 14.16 16.80 6.37
N ARG A 155 14.93 15.91 6.99
CA ARG A 155 16.40 15.92 6.90
C ARG A 155 16.84 15.33 5.55
N LEU A 156 18.05 15.62 5.09
CA LEU A 156 18.56 15.07 3.82
C LEU A 156 18.55 13.53 3.77
N GLY A 157 18.86 12.89 4.90
CA GLY A 157 18.74 11.43 5.04
C GLY A 157 17.30 10.92 4.93
N ASP A 158 16.32 11.67 5.41
CA ASP A 158 14.89 11.30 5.32
C ASP A 158 14.35 11.51 3.90
N ILE A 159 14.80 12.58 3.23
CA ILE A 159 14.51 12.88 1.82
C ILE A 159 14.95 11.72 0.91
N ALA A 160 16.06 11.05 1.23
CA ALA A 160 16.57 9.93 0.44
C ALA A 160 15.61 8.72 0.38
N PHE A 161 14.78 8.49 1.40
CA PHE A 161 13.75 7.45 1.38
C PHE A 161 12.52 7.86 0.55
N GLY A 162 12.40 9.16 0.32
CA GLY A 162 11.34 9.90 -0.33
C GLY A 162 9.92 9.69 0.19
N CYS A 163 8.95 10.19 -0.59
CA CYS A 163 7.64 10.47 -0.02
C CYS A 163 6.82 9.22 0.24
N GLN A 164 6.11 9.22 1.38
CA GLN A 164 5.23 8.11 1.76
C GLN A 164 4.08 7.87 0.77
N CYS A 165 3.73 8.86 -0.06
CA CYS A 165 2.75 8.67 -1.14
C CYS A 165 3.22 7.64 -2.18
N ARG A 166 4.54 7.40 -2.28
CA ARG A 166 5.18 6.44 -3.18
C ARG A 166 5.59 5.14 -2.48
N THR A 167 5.66 5.13 -1.15
CA THR A 167 6.00 3.90 -0.42
C THR A 167 4.82 2.94 -0.41
N ASN A 168 5.06 1.71 -0.85
CA ASN A 168 4.06 0.65 -0.82
C ASN A 168 3.68 0.33 0.65
N PRO A 169 2.41 0.47 1.08
CA PRO A 169 2.00 -0.08 2.36
C PRO A 169 2.13 -1.61 2.28
N ASN A 170 2.97 -2.19 3.15
CA ASN A 170 3.31 -3.61 3.24
C ASN A 170 2.39 -4.57 2.45
N ARG A 171 2.98 -5.32 1.51
CA ARG A 171 2.39 -6.25 0.52
C ARG A 171 1.21 -7.11 1.03
N ALA A 172 1.16 -7.38 2.33
CA ALA A 172 0.06 -8.06 3.02
C ALA A 172 -1.31 -7.34 2.93
N ARG A 173 -1.35 -6.02 2.67
CA ARG A 173 -2.60 -5.22 2.65
C ARG A 173 -3.20 -4.98 1.26
N GLN A 174 -2.45 -5.14 0.18
CA GLN A 174 -2.88 -4.73 -1.17
C GLN A 174 -3.14 -5.88 -2.16
N THR A 175 -2.82 -7.13 -1.79
CA THR A 175 -3.30 -8.27 -2.57
C THR A 175 -4.70 -8.65 -2.08
N SER A 176 -5.73 -8.00 -2.62
CA SER A 176 -6.98 -8.74 -2.82
C SER A 176 -6.63 -9.88 -3.77
N ASN A 177 -6.41 -11.07 -3.20
CA ASN A 177 -6.10 -12.28 -3.95
C ASN A 177 -7.05 -12.37 -5.16
N ALA A 178 -6.49 -12.58 -6.35
CA ALA A 178 -7.26 -12.90 -7.54
C ALA A 178 -8.25 -14.05 -7.22
N PRO A 179 -9.44 -14.08 -7.83
CA PRO A 179 -10.44 -15.10 -7.56
C PRO A 179 -9.97 -16.44 -8.17
N GLY A 180 -9.15 -17.16 -7.41
CA GLY A 180 -8.82 -18.56 -7.58
C GLY A 180 -8.88 -19.21 -6.20
N LYS A 181 -9.48 -20.40 -6.10
CA LYS A 181 -9.65 -21.14 -4.83
C LYS A 181 -8.34 -21.11 -4.03
N LYS A 182 -8.36 -20.41 -2.88
CA LYS A 182 -7.27 -20.44 -1.91
C LYS A 182 -7.05 -21.89 -1.47
N GLN A 183 -6.09 -22.58 -2.05
CA GLN A 183 -5.53 -23.74 -1.40
C GLN A 183 -4.72 -23.22 -0.23
N ARG A 184 -5.21 -23.44 0.98
CA ARG A 184 -4.50 -23.04 2.20
C ARG A 184 -3.28 -23.95 2.32
N ASP A 185 -2.12 -23.40 2.69
CA ASP A 185 -0.92 -24.20 3.00
C ASP A 185 -1.16 -24.96 4.31
N LEU A 186 -1.75 -26.15 4.20
CA LEU A 186 -2.07 -27.01 5.33
C LEU A 186 -0.80 -27.67 5.86
N LEU A 187 -0.74 -27.82 7.19
CA LEU A 187 0.39 -28.45 7.87
C LEU A 187 0.58 -29.89 7.37
N LYS A 188 -0.50 -30.67 7.27
CA LYS A 188 -0.50 -32.07 6.83
C LYS A 188 0.14 -32.30 5.44
N ASP A 189 0.08 -31.30 4.57
CA ASP A 189 0.55 -31.38 3.18
C ASP A 189 1.99 -30.82 3.02
N SER A 190 2.63 -30.41 4.12
CA SER A 190 3.89 -29.65 4.07
C SER A 190 5.16 -30.47 3.86
N GLY A 191 5.13 -31.78 4.16
CA GLY A 191 6.31 -32.65 4.13
C GLY A 191 7.40 -32.27 5.14
N LEU A 192 7.09 -31.42 6.13
CA LEU A 192 8.08 -30.91 7.09
C LEU A 192 8.32 -31.90 8.25
N PRO A 193 9.52 -31.92 8.86
CA PRO A 193 9.83 -32.80 10.00
C PRO A 193 8.91 -32.64 11.22
N VAL A 194 8.28 -31.48 11.38
CA VAL A 194 7.32 -31.20 12.45
C VAL A 194 6.10 -32.13 12.45
N LEU A 195 5.78 -32.77 11.30
CA LEU A 195 4.68 -33.71 11.22
C LEU A 195 4.87 -34.93 12.12
N ALA A 196 6.12 -35.34 12.34
CA ALA A 196 6.43 -36.45 13.26
C ALA A 196 6.16 -36.12 14.73
N TRP A 197 5.90 -34.85 15.06
CA TRP A 197 5.63 -34.37 16.42
C TRP A 197 4.13 -34.19 16.69
N TRP A 198 3.26 -34.35 15.67
CA TRP A 198 1.83 -34.16 15.85
C TRP A 198 1.23 -35.27 16.70
N ASP A 199 0.50 -34.91 17.75
CA ASP A 199 -0.20 -35.90 18.58
C ASP A 199 -1.60 -36.20 17.98
N HIS A 200 -1.71 -37.32 17.26
CA HIS A 200 -2.97 -37.77 16.66
C HIS A 200 -3.99 -38.29 17.67
N GLU A 201 -3.58 -38.60 18.91
CA GLU A 201 -4.49 -39.05 19.95
C GLU A 201 -5.08 -37.88 20.74
N ALA A 202 -4.31 -36.79 20.88
CA ALA A 202 -4.71 -35.62 21.65
C ALA A 202 -5.33 -34.49 20.83
N ASN A 203 -5.16 -34.47 19.49
CA ASN A 203 -5.83 -33.53 18.60
C ASN A 203 -6.90 -34.23 17.77
N ASP A 204 -8.01 -33.55 17.52
CA ASP A 204 -9.08 -34.09 16.69
C ASP A 204 -8.76 -34.05 15.18
N THR A 205 -9.49 -34.86 14.41
CA THR A 205 -9.33 -34.95 12.95
C THR A 205 -9.61 -33.62 12.26
N ALA A 206 -10.55 -32.81 12.75
CA ALA A 206 -10.87 -31.53 12.15
C ALA A 206 -9.72 -30.52 12.32
N GLN A 207 -8.98 -30.57 13.42
CA GLN A 207 -7.76 -29.80 13.63
C GLN A 207 -6.68 -30.23 12.64
N TRP A 208 -6.43 -31.53 12.50
CA TRP A 208 -5.45 -32.05 11.53
C TRP A 208 -5.76 -31.64 10.09
N GLU A 209 -7.03 -31.70 9.70
CA GLU A 209 -7.50 -31.38 8.34
C GLU A 209 -7.48 -29.87 8.02
N THR A 210 -7.39 -28.98 9.02
CA THR A 210 -7.60 -27.54 8.81
C THR A 210 -6.47 -26.63 9.30
N VAL A 211 -5.47 -27.17 10.02
CA VAL A 211 -4.35 -26.39 10.53
C VAL A 211 -3.42 -25.96 9.39
N THR A 212 -3.10 -24.67 9.34
CA THR A 212 -2.20 -24.07 8.36
C THR A 212 -0.81 -23.85 8.93
N LEU A 213 0.19 -23.69 8.05
CA LEU A 213 1.59 -23.40 8.44
C LEU A 213 1.78 -22.08 9.22
N THR A 214 0.78 -21.21 9.23
CA THR A 214 0.80 -19.93 9.94
C THR A 214 -0.12 -19.89 11.16
N ALA A 215 -0.73 -21.03 11.51
CA ALA A 215 -1.72 -21.07 12.57
C ALA A 215 -1.09 -20.65 13.92
N LEU A 216 -1.73 -19.67 14.57
CA LEU A 216 -1.35 -19.20 15.91
C LEU A 216 -2.05 -19.96 17.03
N ARG A 217 -2.88 -20.95 16.68
CA ARG A 217 -3.60 -21.79 17.65
C ARG A 217 -2.65 -22.79 18.30
N GLU A 218 -2.91 -23.09 19.56
CA GLU A 218 -2.22 -24.14 20.30
C GLU A 218 -2.83 -25.50 19.98
N VAL A 219 -1.97 -26.48 19.81
CA VAL A 219 -2.32 -27.89 19.55
C VAL A 219 -1.41 -28.77 20.40
N ALA A 220 -1.80 -30.03 20.58
CA ALA A 220 -0.98 -31.01 21.28
C ALA A 220 0.13 -31.54 20.38
N TRP A 221 1.31 -31.73 20.95
CA TRP A 221 2.49 -32.29 20.31
C TRP A 221 3.00 -33.44 21.17
N ARG A 222 3.58 -34.44 20.54
CA ARG A 222 4.27 -35.56 21.17
C ARG A 222 5.71 -35.56 20.70
N CYS A 223 6.65 -35.43 21.63
CA CYS A 223 8.07 -35.47 21.29
C CYS A 223 8.46 -36.90 20.85
N PRO A 224 9.07 -37.09 19.68
CA PRO A 224 9.48 -38.42 19.21
C PRO A 224 10.65 -39.01 20.00
N ASP A 225 11.43 -38.17 20.69
CA ASP A 225 12.64 -38.62 21.41
C ASP A 225 12.36 -39.07 22.85
N CYS A 226 11.36 -38.48 23.51
CA CYS A 226 11.05 -38.75 24.92
C CYS A 226 9.57 -39.02 25.22
N ASP A 227 8.73 -39.08 24.18
CA ASP A 227 7.28 -39.29 24.26
C ASP A 227 6.48 -38.26 25.07
N LEU A 228 7.12 -37.20 25.58
CA LEU A 228 6.42 -36.15 26.32
C LEU A 228 5.34 -35.50 25.44
N ARG A 229 4.11 -35.49 25.95
CA ARG A 229 3.00 -34.71 25.39
C ARG A 229 2.98 -33.30 25.97
N PHE A 230 2.85 -32.29 25.11
CA PHE A 230 2.79 -30.89 25.51
C PHE A 230 2.00 -30.06 24.51
N THR A 231 1.50 -28.90 24.92
CA THR A 231 0.78 -27.99 24.04
C THR A 231 1.68 -26.83 23.60
N ALA A 232 1.63 -26.49 22.31
CA ALA A 232 2.36 -25.36 21.75
C ALA A 232 1.68 -24.84 20.48
N ARG A 233 2.00 -23.60 20.11
CA ARG A 233 1.52 -23.00 18.85
C ARG A 233 2.17 -23.67 17.65
N VAL A 234 1.37 -23.93 16.61
CA VAL A 234 1.86 -24.49 15.34
C VAL A 234 2.96 -23.64 14.72
N SER A 235 2.77 -22.33 14.68
CA SER A 235 3.80 -21.41 14.21
C SER A 235 5.10 -21.52 15.03
N HIS A 236 5.04 -21.75 16.34
CA HIS A 236 6.24 -21.89 17.16
C HIS A 236 7.00 -23.17 16.82
N MET A 237 6.31 -24.31 16.76
CA MET A 237 6.90 -25.60 16.41
C MET A 237 7.48 -25.65 15.01
N LEU A 238 6.98 -24.83 14.07
CA LEU A 238 7.56 -24.70 12.73
C LEU A 238 8.88 -23.92 12.69
N HIS A 239 9.05 -22.94 13.58
CA HIS A 239 10.28 -22.14 13.65
C HIS A 239 11.32 -22.74 14.60
N SER A 240 10.87 -23.44 15.63
CA SER A 240 11.73 -24.02 16.67
C SER A 240 11.12 -25.33 17.17
N LEU A 241 11.58 -26.46 16.61
CA LEU A 241 11.23 -27.80 17.05
C LEU A 241 11.92 -28.11 18.38
N GLN A 242 11.28 -27.76 19.49
CA GLN A 242 11.84 -27.92 20.82
C GLN A 242 10.86 -28.62 21.76
N CYS A 243 11.30 -29.74 22.33
CA CYS A 243 10.62 -30.36 23.46
C CYS A 243 11.01 -29.62 24.75
N PRO A 244 10.06 -29.22 25.62
CA PRO A 244 10.37 -28.52 26.86
C PRO A 244 11.19 -29.37 27.86
N ALA A 245 11.17 -30.70 27.75
CA ALA A 245 11.98 -31.58 28.59
C ALA A 245 13.35 -31.93 27.99
N CYS A 246 13.44 -32.11 26.67
CA CYS A 246 14.73 -32.44 26.02
C CYS A 246 15.60 -31.21 25.78
N GLU A 247 15.01 -30.05 25.44
CA GLU A 247 15.78 -28.86 25.08
C GLU A 247 16.71 -28.35 26.20
N PRO A 248 16.33 -28.35 27.49
CA PRO A 248 17.27 -28.04 28.57
C PRO A 248 18.47 -29.00 28.62
N LYS A 249 18.26 -30.29 28.37
CA LYS A 249 19.33 -31.30 28.34
C LYS A 249 20.24 -31.08 27.14
N HIS A 250 19.68 -30.93 25.95
CA HIS A 250 20.45 -30.63 24.74
C HIS A 250 21.20 -29.29 24.83
N ARG A 251 20.62 -28.30 25.50
CA ARG A 251 21.31 -27.04 25.77
C ARG A 251 22.50 -27.24 26.70
N ALA A 252 22.31 -27.94 27.82
CA ALA A 252 23.40 -28.25 28.74
C ALA A 252 24.53 -29.05 28.04
N GLU A 253 24.18 -30.00 27.18
CA GLU A 253 25.15 -30.75 26.36
C GLU A 253 25.92 -29.84 25.39
N ARG A 254 25.22 -28.94 24.68
CA ARG A 254 25.86 -27.96 23.77
C ARG A 254 26.73 -26.97 24.52
N ASP A 255 26.30 -26.50 25.69
CA ASP A 255 27.05 -25.57 26.52
C ASP A 255 28.30 -26.23 27.11
N ALA A 256 28.20 -27.50 27.56
CA ALA A 256 29.33 -28.28 28.02
C ALA A 256 30.34 -28.56 26.90
N GLU A 257 29.86 -28.90 25.70
CA GLU A 257 30.73 -29.08 24.54
C GLU A 257 31.42 -27.77 24.13
N LEU A 258 30.70 -26.65 24.16
CA LEU A 258 31.29 -25.34 23.87
C LEU A 258 32.34 -24.95 24.92
N ALA A 259 32.07 -25.20 26.20
CA ALA A 259 33.02 -24.96 27.29
C ALA A 259 34.28 -25.81 27.14
N ARG A 260 34.14 -27.08 26.74
CA ARG A 260 35.26 -27.96 26.40
C ARG A 260 36.06 -27.37 25.24
N LEU A 261 35.41 -27.03 24.12
CA LEU A 261 36.06 -26.46 22.94
C LEU A 261 36.69 -25.08 23.19
N ALA A 262 36.24 -24.32 24.19
CA ALA A 262 36.80 -23.02 24.54
C ALA A 262 38.21 -23.13 25.12
N VAL A 263 38.55 -24.27 25.71
CA VAL A 263 39.88 -24.56 26.28
C VAL A 263 40.68 -25.59 25.47
N THR A 264 40.10 -26.16 24.40
CA THR A 264 40.79 -27.07 23.48
C THR A 264 41.62 -26.30 22.45
N PRO A 265 42.96 -26.47 22.40
CA PRO A 265 43.79 -25.93 21.33
C PRO A 265 43.40 -26.46 19.94
N VAL A 266 43.58 -25.66 18.91
CA VAL A 266 43.36 -26.06 17.51
C VAL A 266 44.24 -27.26 17.13
N ALA A 267 45.47 -27.33 17.66
CA ALA A 267 46.39 -28.44 17.44
C ALA A 267 45.86 -29.80 17.91
N ASP A 268 44.94 -29.81 18.87
CA ASP A 268 44.39 -31.05 19.45
C ASP A 268 43.16 -31.57 18.70
N VAL A 269 42.71 -30.84 17.66
CA VAL A 269 41.60 -31.26 16.79
C VAL A 269 42.14 -31.56 15.39
N PRO A 270 42.31 -32.85 15.02
CA PRO A 270 42.96 -33.24 13.76
C PRO A 270 42.39 -32.55 12.51
N ALA A 271 41.06 -32.48 12.40
CA ALA A 271 40.40 -31.85 11.26
C ALA A 271 40.69 -30.33 11.13
N LEU A 272 40.99 -29.65 12.24
CA LEU A 272 41.37 -28.25 12.23
C LEU A 272 42.86 -28.08 11.97
N LEU A 273 43.69 -28.92 12.59
CA LEU A 273 45.13 -28.93 12.38
C LEU A 273 45.49 -29.20 10.91
N ASP A 274 44.88 -30.21 10.30
CA ASP A 274 45.10 -30.58 8.90
C ASP A 274 44.74 -29.44 7.92
N ALA A 275 43.78 -28.61 8.31
CA ALA A 275 43.33 -27.48 7.51
C ALA A 275 43.98 -26.15 7.93
N TRP A 276 44.83 -26.12 8.94
CA TRP A 276 45.39 -24.87 9.49
C TRP A 276 46.37 -24.23 8.49
N ALA A 277 46.20 -22.93 8.23
CA ALA A 277 47.05 -22.17 7.31
C ALA A 277 47.27 -20.72 7.80
N ASP A 278 47.16 -20.51 9.11
CA ASP A 278 47.38 -19.22 9.77
C ASP A 278 48.79 -19.19 10.35
N GLU A 279 49.39 -18.00 10.43
CA GLU A 279 50.75 -17.82 10.96
C GLU A 279 50.82 -18.03 12.47
N ALA A 280 49.68 -17.94 13.18
CA ALA A 280 49.62 -18.19 14.61
C ALA A 280 49.84 -19.69 14.93
N ASP A 281 50.58 -19.97 16.00
CA ASP A 281 50.80 -21.34 16.48
C ASP A 281 49.46 -21.98 16.89
N PRO A 282 49.00 -23.08 16.25
CA PRO A 282 47.73 -23.72 16.56
C PRO A 282 47.66 -24.29 17.99
N ARG A 283 48.78 -24.41 18.72
CA ARG A 283 48.79 -24.76 20.15
C ARG A 283 48.35 -23.61 21.06
N SER A 284 48.44 -22.37 20.58
CA SER A 284 48.08 -21.15 21.33
C SER A 284 46.70 -20.60 20.98
N VAL A 285 46.03 -21.17 19.97
CA VAL A 285 44.70 -20.76 19.53
C VAL A 285 43.68 -21.82 19.94
N PHE A 286 42.61 -21.40 20.62
CA PHE A 286 41.56 -22.31 21.09
C PHE A 286 40.37 -22.38 20.14
N VAL A 287 39.72 -23.54 20.07
CA VAL A 287 38.67 -23.81 19.07
C VAL A 287 37.48 -22.87 19.20
N ALA A 288 36.99 -22.66 20.42
CA ALA A 288 35.93 -21.71 20.76
C ALA A 288 36.43 -20.56 21.65
N GLY A 289 37.68 -20.12 21.47
CA GLY A 289 38.32 -19.11 22.31
C GLY A 289 37.81 -17.69 22.06
N ASP A 290 38.16 -17.11 20.90
CA ASP A 290 37.75 -15.76 20.51
C ASP A 290 36.99 -15.76 19.17
N LEU A 291 36.43 -14.60 18.81
CA LEU A 291 35.77 -14.41 17.51
C LEU A 291 36.76 -14.09 16.38
N THR A 292 38.07 -14.23 16.62
CA THR A 292 39.09 -13.86 15.64
C THR A 292 39.07 -14.83 14.46
N LEU A 293 39.03 -14.28 13.25
CA LEU A 293 38.99 -15.08 12.02
C LEU A 293 40.40 -15.50 11.60
N ARG A 294 40.58 -16.81 11.42
CA ARG A 294 41.85 -17.48 11.11
C ARG A 294 41.86 -18.02 9.68
N ARG A 295 43.04 -18.18 9.11
CA ARG A 295 43.24 -18.74 7.77
C ARG A 295 43.26 -20.27 7.83
N PHE A 296 42.43 -20.89 6.99
CA PHE A 296 42.45 -22.32 6.74
C PHE A 296 42.75 -22.60 5.27
N ARG A 297 43.21 -23.80 4.96
CA ARG A 297 43.30 -24.36 3.60
C ARG A 297 42.54 -25.68 3.57
N CYS A 298 41.42 -25.72 2.86
CA CYS A 298 40.65 -26.97 2.75
C CYS A 298 41.27 -27.93 1.72
N PRO A 299 40.90 -29.23 1.71
CA PRO A 299 41.42 -30.20 0.75
C PRO A 299 41.20 -29.83 -0.73
N GLN A 300 40.13 -29.08 -1.02
CA GLN A 300 39.83 -28.55 -2.36
C GLN A 300 40.63 -27.30 -2.73
N GLY A 301 41.65 -26.93 -1.93
CA GLY A 301 42.54 -25.80 -2.19
C GLY A 301 41.97 -24.40 -1.89
N HIS A 302 40.78 -24.28 -1.30
CA HIS A 302 40.24 -22.97 -0.91
C HIS A 302 40.85 -22.48 0.40
N HIS A 303 40.99 -21.15 0.51
CA HIS A 303 41.62 -20.49 1.65
C HIS A 303 40.64 -19.62 2.47
N PRO A 304 39.66 -20.18 3.19
CA PRO A 304 38.68 -19.38 3.91
C PRO A 304 39.29 -18.72 5.16
N ARG A 305 38.80 -17.50 5.45
CA ARG A 305 39.08 -16.80 6.70
C ARG A 305 37.86 -16.87 7.62
N VAL A 306 37.89 -17.75 8.60
CA VAL A 306 36.76 -18.07 9.52
C VAL A 306 37.27 -18.41 10.92
N SER A 307 36.42 -18.35 11.95
CA SER A 307 36.82 -18.83 13.28
C SER A 307 37.00 -20.36 13.29
N PRO A 308 37.86 -20.92 14.17
CA PRO A 308 38.07 -22.36 14.24
C PRO A 308 36.79 -23.14 14.56
N LEU A 309 35.98 -22.69 15.53
CA LEU A 309 34.67 -23.29 15.84
C LEU A 309 33.77 -23.36 14.61
N ARG A 310 33.72 -22.29 13.81
CA ARG A 310 32.90 -22.24 12.60
C ARG A 310 33.45 -23.16 11.51
N TYR A 311 34.77 -23.29 11.38
CA TYR A 311 35.36 -24.25 10.45
C TYR A 311 35.11 -25.69 10.90
N LEU A 312 35.14 -25.98 12.21
CA LEU A 312 34.87 -27.30 12.77
C LEU A 312 33.43 -27.75 12.48
N HIS A 313 32.44 -26.94 12.86
CA HIS A 313 31.03 -27.31 12.70
C HIS A 313 30.54 -27.32 11.25
N SER A 314 31.20 -26.55 10.41
CA SER A 314 30.61 -26.12 9.15
C SER A 314 31.54 -26.33 7.95
N GLY A 315 32.83 -26.56 8.17
CA GLY A 315 33.83 -26.74 7.12
C GLY A 315 33.99 -25.53 6.20
N CYS A 316 34.65 -25.75 5.06
CA CYS A 316 34.93 -24.69 4.09
C CYS A 316 33.63 -24.06 3.52
N PRO A 317 33.44 -22.73 3.66
CA PRO A 317 32.27 -22.03 3.13
C PRO A 317 32.16 -22.13 1.61
N SER A 318 33.27 -22.15 0.87
CA SER A 318 33.28 -22.30 -0.59
C SER A 318 32.78 -23.68 -1.01
N CYS A 319 33.23 -24.76 -0.37
CA CYS A 319 32.76 -26.11 -0.66
C CYS A 319 31.29 -26.31 -0.30
N ARG A 320 30.83 -25.73 0.82
CA ARG A 320 29.41 -25.73 1.19
C ARG A 320 28.55 -24.99 0.16
N SER A 321 29.02 -23.83 -0.31
CA SER A 321 28.34 -23.05 -1.33
C SER A 321 28.21 -23.81 -2.66
N ARG A 322 29.28 -24.51 -3.06
CA ARG A 322 29.26 -25.39 -4.24
C ARG A 322 28.22 -26.51 -4.12
N ARG A 323 28.24 -27.29 -3.03
CA ARG A 323 27.22 -28.33 -2.77
C ARG A 323 25.78 -27.78 -2.80
N THR A 324 25.58 -26.61 -2.21
CA THR A 324 24.27 -25.93 -2.21
C THR A 324 23.86 -25.52 -3.63
N THR A 325 24.82 -25.11 -4.46
CA THR A 325 24.60 -24.74 -5.86
C THR A 325 24.25 -25.97 -6.70
N GLU A 326 25.00 -27.07 -6.54
CA GLU A 326 24.76 -28.34 -7.23
C GLU A 326 23.38 -28.93 -6.87
N ALA A 327 23.01 -28.95 -5.59
CA ALA A 327 21.68 -29.38 -5.16
C ALA A 327 20.56 -28.49 -5.73
N ARG A 328 20.80 -27.18 -5.87
CA ARG A 328 19.85 -26.26 -6.50
C ARG A 328 19.73 -26.49 -7.99
N GLN A 329 20.82 -26.78 -8.69
CA GLN A 329 20.82 -27.11 -10.12
C GLN A 329 20.09 -28.43 -10.39
N GLN A 330 20.21 -29.41 -9.49
CA GLN A 330 19.43 -30.65 -9.55
C GLN A 330 17.92 -30.40 -9.37
N ILE A 331 17.53 -29.48 -8.48
CA ILE A 331 16.12 -29.07 -8.32
C ILE A 331 15.63 -28.28 -9.55
N GLU A 332 16.48 -27.44 -10.15
CA GLU A 332 16.23 -26.66 -11.36
C GLU A 332 15.95 -27.54 -12.60
N ALA A 333 16.60 -28.69 -12.70
CA ALA A 333 16.39 -29.66 -13.78
C ALA A 333 15.00 -30.33 -13.77
N VAL A 334 14.24 -30.21 -12.66
CA VAL A 334 12.92 -30.84 -12.47
C VAL A 334 11.75 -29.86 -12.69
N GLY A 335 12.03 -28.58 -13.01
CA GLY A 335 11.06 -27.66 -13.61
C GLY A 335 10.13 -26.88 -12.67
N ALA A 336 10.58 -25.71 -12.20
CA ALA A 336 9.73 -24.57 -11.84
C ALA A 336 10.55 -23.26 -11.82
N ALA A 337 10.19 -22.29 -12.69
CA ALA A 337 10.67 -20.91 -12.86
C ALA A 337 12.23 -20.66 -12.85
N PRO A 338 12.84 -20.19 -13.96
CA PRO A 338 14.30 -20.14 -14.15
C PRO A 338 15.04 -19.02 -13.38
N TYR A 339 14.35 -18.19 -12.57
CA TYR A 339 14.98 -17.13 -11.78
C TYR A 339 14.18 -16.81 -10.52
N ARG A 340 14.87 -16.32 -9.47
CA ARG A 340 14.28 -16.12 -8.12
C ARG A 340 13.64 -14.75 -7.91
N LEU A 341 13.89 -13.80 -8.80
CA LEU A 341 13.32 -12.45 -8.77
C LEU A 341 11.93 -12.45 -9.42
N SER A 342 11.09 -11.46 -9.11
CA SER A 342 9.82 -11.27 -9.85
C SER A 342 10.10 -11.04 -11.34
N PRO A 343 9.22 -11.49 -12.26
CA PRO A 343 9.39 -11.29 -13.71
C PRO A 343 9.67 -9.83 -14.11
N GLU A 344 8.99 -8.87 -13.46
CA GLU A 344 9.18 -7.44 -13.73
C GLU A 344 10.61 -6.96 -13.44
N ILE A 345 11.15 -7.28 -12.26
CA ILE A 345 12.54 -6.98 -11.88
C ILE A 345 13.52 -7.74 -12.76
N ALA A 346 13.25 -9.02 -13.04
CA ALA A 346 14.11 -9.84 -13.89
C ALA A 346 14.24 -9.27 -15.31
N GLY A 347 13.16 -8.69 -15.85
CA GLY A 347 13.12 -8.01 -17.15
C GLY A 347 13.95 -6.72 -17.23
N GLN A 348 14.54 -6.26 -16.13
CA GLN A 348 15.41 -5.09 -16.08
C GLN A 348 16.88 -5.45 -15.89
N TRP A 349 17.21 -6.74 -15.93
CA TRP A 349 18.59 -7.19 -15.81
C TRP A 349 19.44 -6.65 -16.96
N HIS A 350 20.53 -5.96 -16.64
CA HIS A 350 21.39 -5.41 -17.68
C HIS A 350 22.01 -6.54 -18.53
N PRO A 351 21.96 -6.46 -19.89
CA PRO A 351 22.37 -7.55 -20.77
C PRO A 351 23.85 -7.96 -20.66
N SER A 352 24.78 -7.00 -20.47
CA SER A 352 26.23 -7.27 -20.49
C SER A 352 27.02 -6.92 -19.22
N LEU A 353 26.56 -5.99 -18.38
CA LEU A 353 27.37 -5.43 -17.28
C LEU A 353 27.43 -6.26 -15.98
N ASN A 354 26.73 -7.41 -15.93
CA ASN A 354 26.66 -8.25 -14.73
C ASN A 354 27.69 -9.40 -14.67
N GLY A 355 28.53 -9.53 -15.71
CA GLY A 355 29.63 -10.49 -15.79
C GLY A 355 29.17 -11.93 -15.54
N ARG A 356 29.77 -12.61 -14.55
CA ARG A 356 29.43 -14.00 -14.18
C ARG A 356 28.18 -14.14 -13.29
N THR A 357 27.59 -13.01 -12.88
CA THR A 357 26.36 -13.02 -12.07
C THR A 357 25.17 -13.22 -13.01
N SER A 358 24.25 -14.13 -12.68
CA SER A 358 23.06 -14.40 -13.50
C SER A 358 21.79 -14.37 -12.67
N LEU A 359 20.65 -14.14 -13.35
CA LEU A 359 19.31 -14.13 -12.75
C LEU A 359 18.96 -15.43 -12.01
N ALA A 360 19.47 -16.58 -12.48
CA ALA A 360 19.28 -17.87 -11.83
C ALA A 360 20.00 -17.98 -10.46
N ARG A 361 21.13 -17.28 -10.31
CA ARG A 361 22.00 -17.38 -9.14
C ARG A 361 21.73 -16.32 -8.07
N ILE A 362 21.07 -15.22 -8.43
CA ILE A 362 20.88 -14.09 -7.54
C ILE A 362 19.58 -14.21 -6.74
N SER A 363 19.67 -13.98 -5.42
CA SER A 363 18.51 -14.01 -4.51
C SER A 363 17.83 -12.64 -4.44
N PRO A 364 16.49 -12.57 -4.24
CA PRO A 364 15.79 -11.32 -3.92
C PRO A 364 16.34 -10.60 -2.69
N ARG A 365 16.93 -11.32 -1.73
CA ARG A 365 17.54 -10.73 -0.52
C ARG A 365 19.03 -10.42 -0.68
N SER A 366 19.56 -10.50 -1.90
CA SER A 366 20.97 -10.22 -2.17
C SER A 366 21.29 -8.74 -1.94
N ARG A 367 22.36 -8.49 -1.18
CA ARG A 367 22.97 -7.17 -1.00
C ARG A 367 24.08 -6.87 -2.01
N ARG A 368 24.28 -7.76 -2.99
CA ARG A 368 25.23 -7.53 -4.08
C ARG A 368 24.66 -6.49 -5.03
N THR A 369 25.41 -5.41 -5.24
CA THR A 369 25.10 -4.40 -6.26
C THR A 369 25.28 -5.02 -7.65
N VAL A 370 24.28 -4.85 -8.50
CA VAL A 370 24.25 -5.33 -9.89
C VAL A 370 23.71 -4.21 -10.78
N TRP A 371 23.97 -4.33 -12.08
CA TRP A 371 23.52 -3.40 -13.10
C TRP A 371 22.11 -3.75 -13.60
N TRP A 372 21.30 -2.73 -13.74
CA TRP A 372 19.95 -2.77 -14.28
C TRP A 372 19.85 -1.82 -15.46
N GLN A 373 18.91 -2.11 -16.36
CA GLN A 373 18.54 -1.25 -17.47
C GLN A 373 17.02 -1.24 -17.59
N ASP A 374 16.42 -0.06 -17.75
CA ASP A 374 15.00 0.04 -18.04
C ASP A 374 14.80 -0.21 -19.53
N PRO A 375 14.05 -1.25 -19.93
CA PRO A 375 13.91 -1.60 -21.35
C PRO A 375 13.12 -0.56 -22.15
N ASN A 376 12.39 0.35 -21.50
CA ASN A 376 11.55 1.33 -22.19
C ASN A 376 12.34 2.61 -22.48
N CYS A 377 13.09 3.13 -21.51
CA CYS A 377 13.85 4.38 -21.67
C CYS A 377 15.37 4.20 -21.83
N GLY A 378 15.89 2.99 -21.63
CA GLY A 378 17.32 2.69 -21.73
C GLY A 378 18.17 3.18 -20.56
N HIS A 379 17.58 3.80 -19.53
CA HIS A 379 18.32 4.26 -18.36
C HIS A 379 19.01 3.08 -17.65
N GLU A 380 20.31 3.23 -17.35
CA GLU A 380 21.13 2.23 -16.69
C GLU A 380 21.48 2.69 -15.28
N TRP A 381 21.38 1.79 -14.29
CA TRP A 381 21.75 2.12 -12.92
C TRP A 381 22.24 0.89 -12.15
N GLN A 382 22.90 1.15 -11.02
CA GLN A 382 23.37 0.13 -10.09
C GLN A 382 22.48 0.09 -8.85
N GLU A 383 22.02 -1.09 -8.45
CA GLU A 383 21.25 -1.27 -7.23
C GLU A 383 21.30 -2.72 -6.75
N THR A 384 21.02 -2.98 -5.48
CA THR A 384 20.90 -4.35 -4.96
C THR A 384 19.49 -4.91 -5.18
N PRO A 385 19.33 -6.22 -5.47
CA PRO A 385 18.01 -6.84 -5.54
C PRO A 385 17.15 -6.65 -4.27
N GLU A 386 17.78 -6.63 -3.08
CA GLU A 386 17.09 -6.40 -1.82
C GLU A 386 16.44 -5.00 -1.76
N GLN A 387 17.12 -3.97 -2.26
CA GLN A 387 16.59 -2.60 -2.25
C GLN A 387 15.49 -2.41 -3.30
N ARG A 388 15.60 -3.04 -4.47
CA ARG A 388 14.54 -3.03 -5.49
C ARG A 388 13.21 -3.59 -4.99
N ASP A 389 13.28 -4.54 -4.06
CA ASP A 389 12.11 -5.14 -3.44
C ASP A 389 11.58 -4.33 -2.23
N LYS A 390 12.29 -3.29 -1.78
CA LYS A 390 11.94 -2.43 -0.63
C LYS A 390 11.59 -1.00 -1.06
N GLY A 391 11.04 -0.22 -0.11
CA GLY A 391 10.82 1.22 -0.28
C GLY A 391 9.79 1.60 -1.36
N GLN A 392 10.16 2.57 -2.21
CA GLN A 392 9.30 3.07 -3.29
C GLN A 392 9.15 2.09 -4.45
N ARG A 393 10.01 1.06 -4.53
CA ARG A 393 10.00 0.05 -5.59
C ARG A 393 9.95 0.67 -6.99
N LEU A 394 10.84 1.62 -7.26
CA LEU A 394 10.92 2.26 -8.57
C LEU A 394 11.33 1.21 -9.61
N ARG A 395 10.55 1.13 -10.69
CA ARG A 395 10.94 0.39 -11.87
C ARG A 395 12.10 1.13 -12.52
N CYS A 396 11.94 2.42 -12.83
CA CYS A 396 13.01 3.29 -13.32
C CYS A 396 13.10 4.58 -12.49
N PRO A 397 14.27 4.93 -11.92
CA PRO A 397 14.47 6.16 -11.17
C PRO A 397 14.24 7.43 -12.00
N VAL A 398 14.67 7.46 -13.26
CA VAL A 398 14.56 8.64 -14.13
C VAL A 398 13.14 8.85 -14.63
N CYS A 399 12.49 7.80 -15.14
CA CYS A 399 11.09 7.90 -15.58
C CYS A 399 10.10 7.98 -14.41
N ARG A 400 10.59 7.73 -13.19
CA ARG A 400 9.82 7.63 -11.95
C ARG A 400 8.66 6.62 -12.04
N THR A 401 8.80 5.59 -12.88
CA THR A 401 7.85 4.47 -13.00
C THR A 401 8.03 3.51 -11.83
N ILE A 402 6.99 2.77 -11.48
CA ILE A 402 6.98 1.88 -10.30
C ILE A 402 6.82 0.42 -10.70
N LEU A 403 7.36 -0.47 -9.88
CA LEU A 403 7.08 -1.91 -9.94
C LEU A 403 5.66 -2.18 -9.44
N ASP A 404 5.04 -3.23 -9.98
CA ASP A 404 3.63 -3.59 -9.84
C ASP A 404 2.67 -2.47 -10.25
N SER A 405 3.02 -1.73 -11.31
CA SER A 405 2.16 -0.67 -11.86
C SER A 405 0.88 -1.24 -12.48
N LEU A 406 -0.11 -0.35 -12.70
CA LEU A 406 -1.32 -0.67 -13.45
C LEU A 406 -0.97 -1.21 -14.84
N ALA A 407 -0.05 -0.53 -15.54
CA ALA A 407 0.39 -0.93 -16.88
C ALA A 407 1.07 -2.30 -16.93
N PHE A 408 1.79 -2.69 -15.87
CA PHE A 408 2.44 -4.00 -15.83
C PHE A 408 1.46 -5.16 -15.61
N HIS A 409 0.50 -4.99 -14.70
CA HIS A 409 -0.43 -6.08 -14.32
C HIS A 409 -1.71 -6.11 -15.17
N PHE A 410 -2.15 -4.97 -15.69
CA PHE A 410 -3.42 -4.82 -16.43
C PHE A 410 -3.21 -3.96 -17.69
N PRO A 411 -2.47 -4.46 -18.71
CA PRO A 411 -2.16 -3.69 -19.91
C PRO A 411 -3.41 -3.20 -20.66
N ASP A 412 -4.46 -4.01 -20.73
CA ASP A 412 -5.72 -3.63 -21.39
C ASP A 412 -6.40 -2.47 -20.66
N LEU A 413 -6.44 -2.52 -19.33
CA LEU A 413 -7.00 -1.44 -18.52
C LEU A 413 -6.12 -0.18 -18.60
N ALA A 414 -4.80 -0.33 -18.67
CA ALA A 414 -3.88 0.79 -18.84
C ALA A 414 -4.02 1.47 -20.21
N ALA A 415 -4.48 0.76 -21.25
CA ALA A 415 -4.80 1.35 -22.55
C ALA A 415 -5.98 2.33 -22.47
N GLU A 416 -6.89 2.12 -21.51
CA GLU A 416 -8.00 3.03 -21.24
C GLU A 416 -7.60 4.23 -20.34
N TRP A 417 -6.37 4.29 -19.85
CA TRP A 417 -5.93 5.38 -18.98
C TRP A 417 -5.76 6.67 -19.78
N SER A 418 -6.57 7.69 -19.46
CA SER A 418 -6.55 8.94 -20.22
C SER A 418 -5.22 9.70 -20.08
N PRO A 419 -4.69 10.28 -21.17
CA PRO A 419 -3.51 11.15 -21.12
C PRO A 419 -3.75 12.46 -20.35
N ALA A 420 -5.00 12.82 -20.06
CA ALA A 420 -5.35 13.99 -19.25
C ALA A 420 -5.01 13.80 -17.76
N ASN A 421 -4.70 12.59 -17.32
CA ASN A 421 -4.30 12.34 -15.94
C ASN A 421 -2.89 12.90 -15.66
N PRO A 422 -2.65 13.44 -14.45
CA PRO A 422 -1.34 14.00 -14.09
C PRO A 422 -0.24 12.94 -13.89
N LEU A 423 -0.61 11.65 -13.84
CA LEU A 423 0.31 10.51 -13.72
C LEU A 423 0.03 9.51 -14.84
N SER A 424 1.05 8.78 -15.28
CA SER A 424 0.90 7.68 -16.22
C SER A 424 0.47 6.38 -15.55
N ALA A 425 -0.06 5.43 -16.33
CA ALA A 425 -0.40 4.08 -15.87
C ALA A 425 0.81 3.29 -15.32
N TRP A 426 2.04 3.71 -15.66
CA TRP A 426 3.29 3.15 -15.12
C TRP A 426 3.70 3.75 -13.76
N GLN A 427 2.99 4.78 -13.29
CA GLN A 427 3.28 5.51 -12.05
C GLN A 427 2.24 5.25 -10.95
N VAL A 428 1.20 4.46 -11.22
CA VAL A 428 0.12 4.13 -10.29
C VAL A 428 -0.04 2.62 -10.12
N ARG A 429 -0.50 2.17 -8.95
CA ARG A 429 -0.84 0.75 -8.69
C ARG A 429 -2.34 0.52 -8.95
N PRO A 430 -2.77 -0.70 -9.34
CA PRO A 430 -4.17 -1.01 -9.65
C PRO A 430 -5.19 -0.68 -8.55
N THR A 431 -4.78 -0.71 -7.29
CA THR A 431 -5.65 -0.43 -6.13
C THR A 431 -5.16 0.77 -5.31
N ALA A 432 -4.34 1.65 -5.89
CA ALA A 432 -3.86 2.83 -5.20
C ALA A 432 -5.01 3.83 -4.94
N GLN A 433 -4.88 4.58 -3.84
CA GLN A 433 -5.65 5.82 -3.65
C GLN A 433 -4.82 6.97 -4.20
N THR A 434 -5.33 7.63 -5.24
CA THR A 434 -4.74 8.81 -5.87
C THR A 434 -5.31 10.09 -5.24
N ALA A 435 -4.57 11.20 -5.33
CA ALA A 435 -5.05 12.52 -4.89
C ALA A 435 -6.11 13.12 -5.83
N PHE A 436 -6.20 12.61 -7.06
CA PHE A 436 -7.20 12.95 -8.06
C PHE A 436 -8.07 11.72 -8.36
N VAL A 437 -9.25 11.93 -8.96
CA VAL A 437 -10.06 10.83 -9.50
C VAL A 437 -9.63 10.60 -10.96
N PRO A 438 -9.11 9.40 -11.31
CA PRO A 438 -8.62 9.16 -12.66
C PRO A 438 -9.71 9.26 -13.73
N VAL A 439 -9.32 9.79 -14.89
CA VAL A 439 -10.09 9.84 -16.13
C VAL A 439 -9.73 8.63 -17.00
N TRP A 440 -10.74 8.01 -17.59
CA TRP A 440 -10.60 6.83 -18.46
C TRP A 440 -11.26 7.10 -19.80
N THR A 441 -10.74 6.49 -20.86
CA THR A 441 -11.28 6.57 -22.22
C THR A 441 -11.33 5.16 -22.81
N CYS A 442 -12.52 4.67 -23.17
CA CYS A 442 -12.65 3.33 -23.78
C CYS A 442 -12.29 3.36 -25.27
N SER A 443 -12.22 2.18 -25.90
CA SER A 443 -12.00 2.03 -27.35
C SER A 443 -13.01 2.80 -28.21
N ASP A 444 -14.25 2.94 -27.72
CA ASP A 444 -15.33 3.64 -28.42
C ASP A 444 -15.29 5.17 -28.21
N GLY A 445 -14.31 5.70 -27.47
CA GLY A 445 -14.11 7.13 -27.26
C GLY A 445 -14.84 7.75 -26.06
N HIS A 446 -15.72 7.00 -25.38
CA HIS A 446 -16.39 7.47 -24.17
C HIS A 446 -15.38 7.78 -23.07
N THR A 447 -15.57 8.89 -22.36
CA THR A 447 -14.65 9.37 -21.31
C THR A 447 -15.36 9.56 -19.98
N TRP A 448 -14.84 8.94 -18.91
CA TRP A 448 -15.47 8.99 -17.58
C TRP A 448 -14.47 8.96 -16.43
N HIS A 449 -14.95 9.33 -15.24
CA HIS A 449 -14.16 9.33 -14.01
C HIS A 449 -14.44 8.08 -13.19
N ALA A 450 -13.40 7.36 -12.77
CA ALA A 450 -13.56 6.20 -11.91
C ALA A 450 -12.31 5.94 -11.03
N PRO A 451 -12.46 5.50 -9.77
CA PRO A 451 -11.33 5.07 -8.95
C PRO A 451 -10.65 3.81 -9.51
N LEU A 452 -9.31 3.77 -9.44
CA LEU A 452 -8.46 2.63 -9.81
C LEU A 452 -8.98 1.28 -9.27
N ALA A 453 -9.26 1.21 -7.97
CA ALA A 453 -9.73 -0.01 -7.32
C ALA A 453 -11.09 -0.52 -7.87
N SER A 454 -11.96 0.37 -8.35
CA SER A 454 -13.21 -0.04 -8.99
C SER A 454 -12.91 -0.71 -10.33
N ARG A 455 -12.08 -0.06 -11.16
CA ARG A 455 -11.71 -0.55 -12.50
C ARG A 455 -10.95 -1.86 -12.45
N ALA A 456 -9.98 -1.98 -11.53
CA ALA A 456 -9.23 -3.21 -11.30
C ALA A 456 -10.10 -4.39 -10.82
N ASN A 457 -11.28 -4.11 -10.24
CA ASN A 457 -12.28 -5.13 -9.86
C ASN A 457 -13.27 -5.44 -10.99
N GLY A 458 -13.07 -4.91 -12.19
CA GLY A 458 -13.84 -5.26 -13.38
C GLY A 458 -14.97 -4.30 -13.76
N SER A 459 -15.06 -3.10 -13.16
CA SER A 459 -15.99 -2.09 -13.69
C SER A 459 -15.52 -1.56 -15.04
N GLY A 460 -16.44 -1.50 -16.00
CA GLY A 460 -16.19 -1.07 -17.37
C GLY A 460 -16.63 0.37 -17.65
N CYS A 461 -16.69 0.71 -18.94
CA CYS A 461 -17.31 1.95 -19.39
C CYS A 461 -18.80 1.95 -19.03
N PRO A 462 -19.31 2.98 -18.34
CA PRO A 462 -20.73 3.05 -17.98
C PRO A 462 -21.65 3.14 -19.21
N GLU A 463 -21.14 3.69 -20.32
CA GLU A 463 -21.88 3.84 -21.56
C GLU A 463 -21.90 2.51 -22.35
N CYS A 464 -20.78 1.76 -22.38
CA CYS A 464 -20.72 0.46 -23.06
C CYS A 464 -21.31 -0.69 -22.21
N GLN A 465 -21.48 -0.51 -20.90
CA GLN A 465 -21.95 -1.57 -20.00
C GLN A 465 -23.48 -1.70 -20.02
N GLU A 466 -23.97 -2.84 -20.55
CA GLU A 466 -25.39 -3.22 -20.50
C GLU A 466 -25.76 -3.99 -19.22
N HIS A 467 -24.81 -4.68 -18.61
CA HIS A 467 -25.05 -5.49 -17.39
C HIS A 467 -25.22 -4.61 -16.15
N GLY A 468 -26.38 -4.71 -15.49
CA GLY A 468 -26.73 -3.95 -14.28
C GLY A 468 -27.79 -2.85 -14.50
N LYS A 469 -28.16 -2.60 -15.75
CA LYS A 469 -29.26 -1.70 -16.13
C LYS A 469 -30.55 -2.49 -16.30
N SER A 470 -31.69 -1.91 -15.93
CA SER A 470 -32.97 -2.60 -16.15
C SER A 470 -33.31 -2.60 -17.65
N GLN A 471 -34.03 -3.62 -18.14
CA GLN A 471 -34.51 -3.62 -19.54
C GLN A 471 -35.35 -2.38 -19.86
N VAL A 472 -36.07 -1.87 -18.86
CA VAL A 472 -36.89 -0.65 -18.99
C VAL A 472 -36.02 0.59 -19.13
N GLU A 473 -34.97 0.73 -18.31
CA GLU A 473 -33.98 1.81 -18.42
C GLU A 473 -33.30 1.83 -19.79
N LEU A 474 -32.86 0.67 -20.29
CA LEU A 474 -32.27 0.54 -21.62
C LEU A 474 -33.27 0.93 -22.74
N ALA A 475 -34.55 0.58 -22.59
CA ALA A 475 -35.58 0.95 -23.54
C ALA A 475 -35.84 2.47 -23.58
N HIS A 476 -35.85 3.13 -22.42
CA HIS A 476 -35.99 4.59 -22.33
C HIS A 476 -34.73 5.30 -22.84
N HIS A 477 -33.54 4.76 -22.60
CA HIS A 477 -32.30 5.28 -23.19
C HIS A 477 -32.32 5.19 -24.72
N ALA A 478 -32.72 4.04 -25.27
CA ALA A 478 -32.84 3.86 -26.72
C ALA A 478 -33.85 4.83 -27.34
N ALA A 479 -34.98 5.07 -26.67
CA ALA A 479 -35.96 6.08 -27.06
C ALA A 479 -35.36 7.50 -27.00
N ALA A 480 -34.66 7.85 -25.91
CA ALA A 480 -33.97 9.13 -25.77
C ALA A 480 -32.95 9.35 -26.89
N GLN A 481 -32.16 8.34 -27.23
CA GLN A 481 -31.21 8.40 -28.35
C GLN A 481 -31.92 8.67 -29.68
N ARG A 482 -33.05 8.00 -29.97
CA ARG A 482 -33.84 8.24 -31.19
C ARG A 482 -34.44 9.64 -31.25
N ILE A 483 -34.93 10.16 -30.13
CA ILE A 483 -35.72 11.39 -30.06
C ILE A 483 -34.87 12.66 -29.93
N PHE A 484 -33.74 12.57 -29.22
CA PHE A 484 -32.81 13.68 -28.99
C PHE A 484 -31.53 13.60 -29.83
N GLY A 485 -31.16 12.42 -30.33
CA GLY A 485 -29.97 12.22 -31.18
C GLY A 485 -28.64 12.12 -30.44
N ASP A 486 -28.55 12.65 -29.21
CA ASP A 486 -27.34 12.64 -28.38
C ASP A 486 -27.70 12.36 -26.92
N ALA A 487 -28.03 11.10 -26.60
CA ALA A 487 -28.32 10.64 -25.25
C ALA A 487 -27.21 9.70 -24.77
N ALA A 488 -26.74 9.89 -23.54
CA ALA A 488 -25.77 9.01 -22.90
C ALA A 488 -26.39 8.31 -21.70
N SER A 489 -26.08 7.02 -21.52
CA SER A 489 -26.60 6.21 -20.41
C SER A 489 -25.59 6.06 -19.27
N GLY A 490 -26.06 6.17 -18.03
CA GLY A 490 -25.28 5.85 -16.84
C GLY A 490 -24.14 6.85 -16.55
N ARG A 491 -24.22 8.08 -17.08
CA ARG A 491 -23.14 9.06 -16.98
C ARG A 491 -22.94 9.47 -15.52
N THR A 492 -21.69 9.36 -15.04
CA THR A 492 -21.33 9.89 -13.72
C THR A 492 -21.05 11.38 -13.82
N VAL A 493 -21.88 12.19 -13.15
CA VAL A 493 -21.74 13.64 -13.03
C VAL A 493 -21.10 14.02 -11.70
N ARG A 494 -20.29 15.08 -11.74
CA ARG A 494 -19.59 15.69 -10.60
C ARG A 494 -19.77 17.19 -10.66
N HIS A 495 -20.13 17.81 -9.55
CA HIS A 495 -20.25 19.26 -9.46
C HIS A 495 -19.97 19.74 -8.03
N ASP A 496 -19.35 20.91 -7.88
CA ASP A 496 -18.96 21.46 -6.57
C ASP A 496 -20.17 21.94 -5.75
N ALA A 497 -21.31 22.18 -6.41
CA ALA A 497 -22.57 22.52 -5.73
C ALA A 497 -23.26 21.33 -5.05
N PHE A 498 -22.79 20.10 -5.24
CA PHE A 498 -23.43 18.93 -4.63
C PHE A 498 -23.16 18.89 -3.11
N ALA A 499 -24.23 18.83 -2.32
CA ALA A 499 -24.13 18.99 -0.86
C ALA A 499 -23.80 17.68 -0.13
N ARG A 500 -24.23 16.53 -0.67
CA ARG A 500 -24.17 15.24 0.05
C ARG A 500 -23.18 14.24 -0.55
N ARG A 501 -23.05 14.21 -1.87
CA ARG A 501 -22.10 13.36 -2.59
C ARG A 501 -21.35 14.20 -3.60
N ASN A 502 -20.06 13.94 -3.77
CA ASN A 502 -19.28 14.60 -4.81
C ASN A 502 -19.59 14.07 -6.22
N THR A 503 -20.29 12.95 -6.36
CA THR A 503 -20.69 12.36 -7.64
C THR A 503 -22.06 11.70 -7.59
N TRP A 504 -22.76 11.74 -8.74
CA TRP A 504 -24.00 11.01 -8.99
C TRP A 504 -23.89 10.26 -10.33
N SER A 505 -24.41 9.04 -10.40
CA SER A 505 -24.64 8.35 -11.68
C SER A 505 -26.05 8.70 -12.13
N VAL A 506 -26.22 9.20 -13.36
CA VAL A 506 -27.52 9.55 -13.95
C VAL A 506 -27.88 8.51 -14.99
N ASP A 507 -29.13 8.03 -15.01
CA ASP A 507 -29.54 6.93 -15.87
C ASP A 507 -29.46 7.31 -17.36
N ILE A 508 -29.96 8.51 -17.70
CA ILE A 508 -29.86 9.08 -19.05
C ILE A 508 -29.53 10.58 -18.96
N THR A 509 -28.54 11.04 -19.71
CA THR A 509 -28.22 12.47 -19.88
C THR A 509 -28.35 12.89 -21.33
N VAL A 510 -28.92 14.06 -21.58
CA VAL A 510 -29.09 14.64 -22.92
C VAL A 510 -28.58 16.10 -22.89
N PRO A 511 -27.63 16.51 -23.75
CA PRO A 511 -27.28 17.90 -23.94
C PRO A 511 -28.41 18.61 -24.70
N LEU A 512 -28.81 19.79 -24.22
CA LEU A 512 -29.83 20.61 -24.84
C LEU A 512 -29.22 21.74 -25.68
N PRO A 513 -29.93 22.26 -26.70
CA PRO A 513 -29.42 23.33 -27.57
C PRO A 513 -29.09 24.65 -26.84
N ASP A 514 -29.70 24.89 -25.68
CA ASP A 514 -29.46 26.07 -24.85
C ASP A 514 -28.20 25.95 -23.95
N GLY A 515 -27.44 24.86 -24.11
CA GLY A 515 -26.23 24.56 -23.34
C GLY A 515 -26.47 23.87 -21.99
N ARG A 516 -27.73 23.68 -21.57
CA ARG A 516 -28.05 22.90 -20.37
C ARG A 516 -27.96 21.41 -20.66
N THR A 517 -27.91 20.61 -19.59
CA THR A 517 -28.01 19.15 -19.69
C THR A 517 -29.28 18.69 -18.98
N LEU A 518 -30.10 17.93 -19.70
CA LEU A 518 -31.27 17.22 -19.17
C LEU A 518 -30.82 15.89 -18.55
N ALA A 519 -31.15 15.67 -17.29
CA ALA A 519 -30.98 14.43 -16.55
C ALA A 519 -32.33 13.72 -16.43
N ILE A 520 -32.42 12.49 -16.93
CA ILE A 520 -33.60 11.64 -16.84
C ILE A 520 -33.26 10.44 -15.95
N GLU A 521 -34.08 10.21 -14.94
CA GLU A 521 -33.95 9.14 -13.95
C GLU A 521 -35.12 8.17 -14.08
N TYR A 522 -34.86 6.86 -14.08
CA TYR A 522 -35.89 5.84 -14.04
C TYR A 522 -35.96 5.19 -12.66
N ASP A 523 -37.03 5.50 -11.92
CA ASP A 523 -37.23 5.00 -10.56
C ASP A 523 -38.11 3.74 -10.58
N GLY A 524 -37.47 2.58 -10.68
CA GLY A 524 -38.17 1.30 -10.59
C GLY A 524 -38.81 1.10 -9.22
N SER A 525 -40.10 0.75 -9.17
CA SER A 525 -40.92 0.75 -7.96
C SER A 525 -40.36 -0.16 -6.86
N TYR A 526 -39.83 -1.32 -7.24
CA TYR A 526 -39.19 -2.28 -6.34
C TYR A 526 -37.89 -1.74 -5.71
N TRP A 527 -37.04 -1.07 -6.50
CA TRP A 527 -35.72 -0.61 -6.04
C TRP A 527 -35.78 0.72 -5.30
N HIS A 528 -36.79 1.55 -5.59
CA HIS A 528 -36.95 2.91 -5.06
C HIS A 528 -38.01 3.06 -3.96
N ALA A 529 -38.72 1.98 -3.58
CA ALA A 529 -39.80 2.03 -2.57
C ALA A 529 -39.40 2.77 -1.27
N ASP A 530 -38.18 2.55 -0.77
CA ASP A 530 -37.67 3.17 0.46
C ASP A 530 -36.58 4.24 0.20
N LYS A 531 -36.52 4.79 -1.02
CA LYS A 531 -35.43 5.69 -1.46
C LYS A 531 -35.83 7.15 -1.66
N ALA A 532 -37.08 7.52 -1.41
CA ALA A 532 -37.59 8.88 -1.65
C ALA A 532 -36.69 10.01 -1.12
N ALA A 533 -36.11 9.86 0.08
CA ALA A 533 -35.18 10.86 0.62
C ALA A 533 -33.89 10.99 -0.22
N LEU A 534 -33.32 9.85 -0.64
CA LEU A 534 -32.11 9.83 -1.48
C LEU A 534 -32.40 10.36 -2.89
N ASP A 535 -33.56 10.02 -3.45
CA ASP A 535 -33.96 10.46 -4.79
C ASP A 535 -34.23 11.97 -4.80
N THR A 536 -34.84 12.49 -3.74
CA THR A 536 -35.02 13.94 -3.50
C THR A 536 -33.68 14.65 -3.43
N GLU A 537 -32.74 14.12 -2.64
CA GLU A 537 -31.39 14.68 -2.49
C GLU A 537 -30.63 14.70 -3.82
N LYS A 538 -30.67 13.60 -4.58
CA LYS A 538 -30.04 13.51 -5.90
C LYS A 538 -30.64 14.53 -6.86
N SER A 539 -31.96 14.68 -6.87
CA SER A 539 -32.63 15.69 -7.71
C SER A 539 -32.23 17.11 -7.34
N LEU A 540 -32.17 17.45 -6.05
CA LEU A 540 -31.73 18.78 -5.61
C LEU A 540 -30.27 19.06 -5.96
N ASP A 541 -29.37 18.08 -5.81
CA ASP A 541 -27.97 18.22 -6.21
C ASP A 541 -27.85 18.47 -7.73
N LEU A 542 -28.57 17.70 -8.55
CA LEU A 542 -28.56 17.89 -10.01
C LEU A 542 -29.11 19.26 -10.42
N LEU A 543 -30.19 19.73 -9.79
CA LEU A 543 -30.75 21.07 -10.03
C LEU A 543 -29.76 22.17 -9.64
N ALA A 544 -29.05 22.01 -8.51
CA ALA A 544 -28.02 22.96 -8.07
C ALA A 544 -26.81 23.03 -9.03
N ALA A 545 -26.58 21.99 -9.82
CA ALA A 545 -25.59 21.98 -10.91
C ALA A 545 -26.13 22.53 -12.25
N GLY A 546 -27.35 23.07 -12.26
CA GLY A 546 -27.96 23.68 -13.45
C GLY A 546 -28.59 22.68 -14.43
N HIS A 547 -28.80 21.43 -14.02
CA HIS A 547 -29.49 20.44 -14.85
C HIS A 547 -31.01 20.66 -14.87
N LEU A 548 -31.64 20.34 -16.00
CA LEU A 548 -33.08 20.03 -16.05
C LEU A 548 -33.26 18.59 -15.57
N VAL A 549 -34.19 18.33 -14.66
CA VAL A 549 -34.34 17.00 -14.04
C VAL A 549 -35.75 16.46 -14.28
N ALA A 550 -35.84 15.34 -15.00
CA ALA A 550 -37.06 14.58 -15.19
C ALA A 550 -36.95 13.22 -14.51
N ARG A 551 -37.88 12.88 -13.60
CA ARG A 551 -37.94 11.53 -13.02
C ARG A 551 -39.11 10.73 -13.58
N LEU A 552 -38.82 9.57 -14.16
CA LEU A 552 -39.77 8.57 -14.61
C LEU A 552 -40.08 7.65 -13.44
N ARG A 553 -41.14 7.95 -12.69
CA ARG A 553 -41.44 7.27 -11.42
C ARG A 553 -42.45 6.16 -11.64
N GLU A 554 -42.00 4.92 -11.42
CA GLU A 554 -42.85 3.76 -11.65
C GLU A 554 -43.95 3.69 -10.59
N HIS A 555 -45.20 3.54 -11.02
CA HIS A 555 -46.32 3.29 -10.11
C HIS A 555 -46.05 2.02 -9.27
N PRO A 556 -46.24 2.04 -7.93
CA PRO A 556 -46.99 3.02 -7.14
C PRO A 556 -46.14 4.06 -6.37
N LEU A 557 -44.94 4.43 -6.84
CA LEU A 557 -44.07 5.35 -6.10
C LEU A 557 -44.71 6.76 -5.89
N PRO A 558 -44.74 7.29 -4.66
CA PRO A 558 -45.43 8.54 -4.33
C PRO A 558 -44.56 9.78 -4.57
N PRO A 559 -45.15 10.96 -4.91
CA PRO A 559 -44.55 12.30 -4.91
C PRO A 559 -43.14 12.50 -4.36
N LEU A 560 -42.11 12.94 -5.09
CA LEU A 560 -40.98 13.53 -4.35
C LEU A 560 -41.33 14.97 -3.93
N PRO A 561 -40.98 15.41 -2.70
CA PRO A 561 -41.25 16.76 -2.22
C PRO A 561 -40.24 17.77 -2.79
N VAL A 562 -40.15 17.86 -4.12
CA VAL A 562 -39.28 18.79 -4.85
C VAL A 562 -40.13 19.82 -5.57
N THR A 563 -39.90 21.10 -5.29
CA THR A 563 -40.57 22.22 -5.98
C THR A 563 -39.51 23.08 -6.64
N HIS A 564 -39.35 22.94 -7.95
CA HIS A 564 -38.37 23.69 -8.74
C HIS A 564 -38.87 23.81 -10.20
N PRO A 565 -38.71 24.96 -10.88
CA PRO A 565 -39.18 25.13 -12.26
C PRO A 565 -38.52 24.14 -13.24
N ASP A 566 -37.25 23.79 -13.01
CA ASP A 566 -36.49 22.83 -13.83
C ASP A 566 -36.63 21.36 -13.38
N TYR A 567 -37.64 21.03 -12.57
CA TYR A 567 -37.94 19.67 -12.13
C TYR A 567 -39.32 19.21 -12.58
N THR A 568 -39.45 17.95 -13.02
CA THR A 568 -40.76 17.32 -13.27
C THR A 568 -40.73 15.82 -13.01
N GLU A 569 -41.91 15.25 -12.78
CA GLU A 569 -42.11 13.81 -12.65
C GLU A 569 -43.11 13.29 -13.68
N PHE A 570 -42.80 12.14 -14.26
CA PHE A 570 -43.67 11.40 -15.15
C PHE A 570 -43.97 10.04 -14.52
N THR A 571 -45.24 9.76 -14.24
CA THR A 571 -45.64 8.40 -13.81
C THR A 571 -45.52 7.43 -14.98
N VAL A 572 -44.83 6.30 -14.75
CA VAL A 572 -44.66 5.22 -15.71
C VAL A 572 -45.14 3.89 -15.12
N HIS A 573 -45.44 2.92 -15.98
CA HIS A 573 -45.91 1.59 -15.58
C HIS A 573 -45.01 0.52 -16.20
N SER A 574 -44.45 -0.38 -15.40
CA SER A 574 -43.55 -1.44 -15.88
C SER A 574 -44.20 -2.42 -16.86
N THR A 575 -45.53 -2.62 -16.75
CA THR A 575 -46.31 -3.49 -17.65
C THR A 575 -46.66 -2.85 -18.99
N ALA A 576 -46.49 -1.53 -19.12
CA ALA A 576 -46.78 -0.76 -20.33
C ALA A 576 -45.79 0.43 -20.40
N PRO A 577 -44.50 0.18 -20.68
CA PRO A 577 -43.46 1.18 -20.49
C PRO A 577 -43.47 2.32 -21.51
N HIS A 578 -44.09 2.13 -22.70
CA HIS A 578 -44.22 3.13 -23.78
C HIS A 578 -43.05 4.14 -23.87
N PRO A 579 -41.79 3.67 -24.00
CA PRO A 579 -40.62 4.51 -23.78
C PRO A 579 -40.54 5.68 -24.75
N ASP A 580 -40.90 5.50 -26.03
CA ASP A 580 -40.91 6.59 -27.01
C ASP A 580 -41.93 7.69 -26.63
N GLU A 581 -43.16 7.33 -26.25
CA GLU A 581 -44.19 8.29 -25.81
C GLU A 581 -43.78 9.04 -24.53
N VAL A 582 -43.19 8.33 -23.56
CA VAL A 582 -42.72 8.93 -22.31
C VAL A 582 -41.60 9.92 -22.59
N ILE A 583 -40.61 9.54 -23.41
CA ILE A 583 -39.49 10.40 -23.77
C ILE A 583 -39.95 11.59 -24.63
N GLU A 584 -40.95 11.43 -25.50
CA GLU A 584 -41.56 12.56 -26.22
C GLU A 584 -42.19 13.58 -25.25
N ARG A 585 -42.89 13.11 -24.20
CA ARG A 585 -43.43 13.98 -23.15
C ARG A 585 -42.31 14.70 -22.39
N VAL A 586 -41.21 14.01 -22.09
CA VAL A 586 -40.02 14.62 -21.48
C VAL A 586 -39.45 15.70 -22.39
N LYS A 587 -39.29 15.42 -23.69
CA LYS A 587 -38.80 16.40 -24.69
C LYS A 587 -39.69 17.64 -24.73
N ASN A 588 -41.00 17.45 -24.86
CA ASN A 588 -41.96 18.56 -24.92
C ASN A 588 -41.87 19.45 -23.67
N TRP A 589 -41.68 18.88 -22.49
CA TRP A 589 -41.47 19.65 -21.26
C TRP A 589 -40.10 20.35 -21.20
N ALA A 590 -39.04 19.69 -21.66
CA ALA A 590 -37.69 20.21 -21.65
C ALA A 590 -37.49 21.35 -22.66
N THR A 591 -38.23 21.34 -23.78
CA THR A 591 -38.13 22.33 -24.86
C THR A 591 -39.31 23.31 -24.92
N ALA A 592 -40.27 23.24 -24.00
CA ALA A 592 -41.34 24.23 -23.93
C ALA A 592 -40.76 25.63 -23.70
N ASP A 593 -41.31 26.65 -24.36
CA ASP A 593 -40.88 28.04 -24.23
C ASP A 593 -41.10 28.49 -22.78
N ARG A 594 -40.00 28.66 -22.04
CA ARG A 594 -39.96 29.09 -20.63
C ARG A 594 -39.66 30.59 -20.59
N SER A 595 -40.61 31.39 -21.08
CA SER A 595 -40.56 32.86 -21.04
C SER A 595 -40.74 33.40 -19.63
#